data_AF-A0A954SFJ1-F1
#
_entry.id   AF-A0A954SFJ1-F1
#
_cell.length_a   1.000
_cell.length_b   1.000
_cell.length_c   1.000
_cell.angle_alpha   90.00
_cell.angle_beta   90.00
_cell.angle_gamma   90.00
#
_symmetry.space_group_name_H-M   'P 1'
#
loop_
_entity.id
_entity.type
_entity.pdbx_description
1 polymer ?
#
loop_
_entity_poly.entity_id
_entity_poly.type
_entity_poly.pdbx_seq_one_letter_code
_entity_poly.pdbx_strand_id
1 'polypeptide(L)'
;AVLMGGCDKTTPALLMGALSADVPSIYMPGGPMNKTSWRGDSLGSGSDVWKYWAERGAGRLGCDAWCELEDHIAASPGHCMTMGTASTMTSITETMGMCLPGSASVPATHSAHSRMASATGRQAVELAWFDVRPSQIMTADAFDNAVTALMAMGGSTNAIVHLLAMAGRAQVPLTLERFDEISQTTPVVGNLRPAGKYVMGDLFEAGGLRALLAEIADLLKLSAPNVAGTTLGQAIAGAEVYDRDVIRERSNPICVNNSLAVLRGNLCPDGAVIKPSAAEKHLHQHRGPAVVFRNYPDLKSRIDDPSLQLTADHVIVLQNAGPLGAPGIPEWGMLPIPKYLLEQGVRDMVRISDARMSGTSYGACVLHVAPESFVGGPLAFVRDGDMISLDVPARTLQLEISDEELAARKASWVAPENKFTRGYGRLYFEQTTQANAGCDFRFLHADGSVDDEPAIY
;
A
#
# COMPACT_ATOMS: atom_id res chain seq x y z
N ALA A 1 17.03 -14.24 -14.67
CA ALA A 1 15.79 -13.73 -15.30
C ALA A 1 15.76 -12.21 -15.32
N VAL A 2 15.13 -11.60 -16.32
CA VAL A 2 14.75 -10.18 -16.29
C VAL A 2 13.26 -10.09 -15.97
N LEU A 3 12.93 -9.51 -14.83
CA LEU A 3 11.58 -9.39 -14.31
C LEU A 3 11.00 -8.05 -14.77
N MET A 4 10.20 -8.05 -15.84
CA MET A 4 9.56 -6.84 -16.36
C MET A 4 8.19 -6.64 -15.70
N GLY A 5 8.08 -5.61 -14.86
CA GLY A 5 6.84 -5.27 -14.17
C GLY A 5 6.59 -3.78 -14.14
N GLY A 6 5.41 -3.37 -13.69
CA GLY A 6 5.09 -1.96 -13.49
C GLY A 6 3.78 -1.75 -12.76
N CYS A 7 2.69 -2.35 -13.23
CA CYS A 7 1.40 -2.24 -12.56
C CYS A 7 1.44 -2.89 -11.16
N ASP A 8 0.70 -2.34 -10.20
CA ASP A 8 0.76 -2.61 -8.76
C ASP A 8 1.24 -4.00 -8.32
N LYS A 9 0.56 -5.05 -8.79
CA LYS A 9 0.75 -6.43 -8.29
C LYS A 9 1.84 -7.19 -9.04
N THR A 10 2.27 -6.70 -10.21
CA THR A 10 3.29 -7.36 -11.03
C THR A 10 4.64 -7.38 -10.31
N THR A 11 5.02 -6.30 -9.65
CA THR A 11 6.28 -6.19 -8.90
C THR A 11 6.41 -7.24 -7.79
N PRO A 12 5.52 -7.30 -6.79
CA PRO A 12 5.62 -8.31 -5.75
C PRO A 12 5.45 -9.74 -6.30
N ALA A 13 4.54 -9.97 -7.24
CA ALA A 13 4.34 -11.32 -7.79
C ALA A 13 5.60 -11.87 -8.49
N LEU A 14 6.27 -11.04 -9.30
CA LEU A 14 7.51 -11.42 -9.97
C LEU A 14 8.66 -11.64 -8.97
N LEU A 15 8.79 -10.78 -7.96
CA LEU A 15 9.83 -10.91 -6.93
C LEU A 15 9.60 -12.11 -6.02
N MET A 16 8.35 -12.40 -5.63
CA MET A 16 8.00 -13.61 -4.87
C MET A 16 8.36 -14.88 -5.64
N GLY A 17 8.08 -14.92 -6.95
CA GLY A 17 8.49 -16.02 -7.82
C GLY A 17 10.02 -16.14 -7.94
N ALA A 18 10.73 -15.01 -8.09
CA ALA A 18 12.18 -14.99 -8.17
C ALA A 18 12.87 -15.41 -6.87
N LEU A 19 12.34 -15.00 -5.72
CA LEU A 19 12.80 -15.45 -4.39
C LEU A 19 12.59 -16.95 -4.21
N SER A 20 11.42 -17.47 -4.60
CA SER A 20 11.15 -18.91 -4.49
C SER A 20 12.00 -19.77 -5.42
N ALA A 21 12.34 -19.27 -6.61
CA ALA A 21 13.23 -19.98 -7.53
C ALA A 21 14.72 -19.80 -7.18
N ASP A 22 15.05 -18.68 -6.54
CA ASP A 22 16.39 -18.21 -6.20
C ASP A 22 17.43 -18.30 -7.33
N VAL A 23 17.01 -18.01 -8.56
CA VAL A 23 17.87 -17.94 -9.76
C VAL A 23 18.31 -16.49 -9.99
N PRO A 24 19.54 -16.21 -10.46
CA PRO A 24 20.02 -14.85 -10.70
C PRO A 24 19.01 -14.01 -11.47
N SER A 25 18.55 -12.91 -10.87
CA SER A 25 17.41 -12.13 -11.37
C SER A 25 17.56 -10.64 -11.12
N ILE A 26 17.04 -9.84 -12.04
CA ILE A 26 17.00 -8.38 -11.94
C ILE A 26 15.61 -7.87 -12.33
N TYR A 27 15.11 -6.87 -11.61
CA TYR A 27 13.84 -6.24 -11.90
C TYR A 27 14.02 -5.01 -12.81
N MET A 28 13.17 -4.92 -13.83
CA MET A 28 13.09 -3.80 -14.76
C MET A 28 11.74 -3.10 -14.54
N PRO A 29 11.72 -1.91 -13.91
CA PRO A 29 10.48 -1.15 -13.76
C PRO A 29 10.01 -0.64 -15.12
N GLY A 30 8.69 -0.67 -15.35
CA GLY A 30 8.06 -0.15 -16.57
C GLY A 30 7.84 1.36 -16.59
N GLY A 31 8.01 2.03 -15.44
CA GLY A 31 7.96 3.48 -15.31
C GLY A 31 6.54 4.07 -15.17
N PRO A 32 6.41 5.23 -14.49
CA PRO A 32 5.15 5.96 -14.36
C PRO A 32 4.74 6.60 -15.69
N MET A 33 3.44 6.88 -15.81
CA MET A 33 2.89 7.80 -16.80
C MET A 33 3.52 9.20 -16.65
N ASN A 34 3.48 9.96 -17.72
CA ASN A 34 3.89 11.35 -17.72
C ASN A 34 2.96 12.20 -16.85
N LYS A 35 3.50 13.31 -16.33
CA LYS A 35 2.70 14.37 -15.74
C LYS A 35 1.70 14.91 -16.77
N THR A 36 0.48 15.18 -16.32
CA THR A 36 -0.62 15.71 -17.14
C THR A 36 -1.37 16.79 -16.37
N SER A 37 -2.24 17.54 -17.04
CA SER A 37 -3.05 18.60 -16.44
C SER A 37 -4.45 18.65 -17.06
N TRP A 38 -5.40 19.21 -16.32
CA TRP A 38 -6.74 19.52 -16.80
C TRP A 38 -7.13 20.92 -16.34
N ARG A 39 -7.52 21.78 -17.30
CA ARG A 39 -7.85 23.20 -17.06
C ARG A 39 -6.76 24.01 -16.34
N GLY A 40 -5.49 23.66 -16.59
CA GLY A 40 -4.33 24.33 -16.00
C GLY A 40 -3.85 23.72 -14.67
N ASP A 41 -4.64 22.84 -14.05
CA ASP A 41 -4.27 22.16 -12.81
C ASP A 41 -3.58 20.83 -13.09
N SER A 42 -2.45 20.58 -12.42
CA SER A 42 -1.75 19.29 -12.51
C SER A 42 -2.62 18.17 -11.97
N LEU A 43 -2.67 17.06 -12.71
CA LEU A 43 -3.41 15.86 -12.32
C LEU A 43 -2.52 14.78 -11.70
N GLY A 44 -3.12 13.98 -10.82
CA GLY A 44 -2.56 12.77 -10.22
C GLY A 44 -3.50 11.58 -10.41
N SER A 45 -3.06 10.56 -11.16
CA SER A 45 -3.82 9.32 -11.38
C SER A 45 -4.29 8.70 -10.06
N GLY A 46 -5.56 8.30 -10.02
CA GLY A 46 -6.22 7.78 -8.82
C GLY A 46 -6.63 8.89 -7.84
N SER A 47 -5.67 9.66 -7.31
CA SER A 47 -5.94 10.68 -6.29
C SER A 47 -6.95 11.74 -6.75
N ASP A 48 -6.80 12.27 -7.98
CA ASP A 48 -7.77 13.23 -8.51
C ASP A 48 -9.06 12.58 -8.97
N VAL A 49 -9.04 11.30 -9.38
CA VAL A 49 -10.27 10.56 -9.69
C VAL A 49 -11.15 10.51 -8.45
N TRP A 50 -10.60 10.21 -7.27
CA TRP A 50 -11.33 10.21 -6.00
C TRP A 50 -11.86 11.60 -5.62
N LYS A 51 -11.02 12.63 -5.75
CA LYS A 51 -11.40 14.02 -5.49
C LYS A 51 -12.58 14.44 -6.36
N TYR A 52 -12.46 14.29 -7.69
CA TYR A 52 -13.49 14.71 -8.63
C TYR A 52 -14.72 13.80 -8.59
N TRP A 53 -14.59 12.53 -8.18
CA TRP A 53 -15.73 11.66 -7.90
C TRP A 53 -16.55 12.18 -6.71
N ALA A 54 -15.90 12.65 -5.64
CA ALA A 54 -16.58 13.28 -4.51
C ALA A 54 -17.27 14.60 -4.92
N GLU A 55 -16.62 15.42 -5.76
CA GLU A 55 -17.22 16.64 -6.32
C GLU A 55 -18.45 16.34 -7.20
N ARG A 56 -18.39 15.27 -8.00
CA ARG A 56 -19.53 14.76 -8.77
C ARG A 56 -20.64 14.26 -7.86
N GLY A 57 -20.30 13.50 -6.82
CA GLY A 57 -21.24 13.01 -5.81
C GLY A 57 -21.97 14.14 -5.07
N ALA A 58 -21.30 15.28 -4.89
CA ALA A 58 -21.86 16.48 -4.28
C ALA A 58 -22.55 17.44 -5.29
N GLY A 59 -22.75 17.00 -6.55
CA GLY A 59 -23.41 17.81 -7.58
C GLY A 59 -22.61 18.99 -8.12
N ARG A 60 -21.30 19.09 -7.83
CA ARG A 60 -20.43 20.20 -8.26
C ARG A 60 -19.62 19.92 -9.53
N LEU A 61 -19.72 18.72 -10.08
CA LEU A 61 -19.06 18.32 -11.33
C LEU A 61 -20.06 17.61 -12.27
N GLY A 62 -20.31 18.21 -13.43
CA GLY A 62 -21.21 17.67 -14.45
C GLY A 62 -20.61 16.52 -15.28
N CYS A 63 -21.45 15.86 -16.09
CA CYS A 63 -21.02 14.76 -16.96
C CYS A 63 -19.95 15.16 -17.97
N ASP A 64 -20.12 16.30 -18.65
CA ASP A 64 -19.18 16.73 -19.68
C ASP A 64 -17.79 17.02 -19.09
N ALA A 65 -17.75 17.73 -17.96
CA ALA A 65 -16.50 18.00 -17.24
C ALA A 65 -15.82 16.71 -16.73
N TRP A 66 -16.60 15.69 -16.37
CA TRP A 66 -16.06 14.38 -16.01
C TRP A 66 -15.46 13.65 -17.20
N CYS A 67 -16.12 13.64 -18.35
CA CYS A 67 -15.58 13.06 -19.57
C CYS A 67 -14.30 13.79 -20.02
N GLU A 68 -14.27 15.12 -19.95
CA GLU A 68 -13.05 15.89 -20.20
C GLU A 68 -11.91 15.46 -19.27
N LEU A 69 -12.18 15.30 -17.96
CA LEU A 69 -11.17 14.84 -17.00
C LEU A 69 -10.63 13.44 -17.36
N GLU A 70 -11.51 12.50 -17.74
CA GLU A 70 -11.14 11.14 -18.13
C GLU A 70 -10.16 11.14 -19.31
N ASP A 71 -10.36 12.01 -20.29
CA ASP A 71 -9.45 12.14 -21.45
C ASP A 71 -8.05 12.65 -21.08
N HIS A 72 -7.90 13.30 -19.91
CA HIS A 72 -6.63 13.92 -19.48
C HIS A 72 -5.88 13.13 -18.40
N ILE A 73 -6.58 12.35 -17.58
CA ILE A 73 -6.00 11.71 -16.37
C ILE A 73 -4.95 10.63 -16.68
N ALA A 74 -5.05 9.96 -17.84
CA ALA A 74 -4.18 8.88 -18.26
C ALA A 74 -3.62 9.14 -19.68
N ALA A 75 -2.72 10.13 -19.79
CA ALA A 75 -2.29 10.69 -21.07
C ALA A 75 -1.07 10.02 -21.73
N SER A 76 -0.49 8.96 -21.15
CA SER A 76 0.65 8.24 -21.75
C SER A 76 0.68 6.77 -21.31
N PRO A 77 1.47 5.90 -21.99
CA PRO A 77 1.88 4.62 -21.41
C PRO A 77 2.59 4.81 -20.06
N GLY A 78 2.47 3.82 -19.19
CA GLY A 78 3.08 3.78 -17.86
C GLY A 78 2.08 3.38 -16.77
N HIS A 79 2.57 3.14 -15.56
CA HIS A 79 1.70 2.95 -14.39
C HIS A 79 1.28 4.30 -13.77
N CYS A 80 0.43 4.27 -12.74
CA CYS A 80 0.00 5.48 -12.00
C CYS A 80 1.18 6.43 -11.71
N MET A 81 1.03 7.73 -12.02
CA MET A 81 2.09 8.73 -11.83
C MET A 81 2.15 9.30 -10.41
N THR A 82 1.22 8.97 -9.53
CA THR A 82 1.29 9.33 -8.11
C THR A 82 2.16 8.34 -7.34
N MET A 83 2.41 8.60 -6.05
CA MET A 83 3.02 7.63 -5.13
C MET A 83 1.99 6.55 -4.72
N GLY A 84 1.33 5.96 -5.72
CA GLY A 84 0.44 4.81 -5.59
C GLY A 84 1.22 3.51 -5.36
N THR A 85 0.52 2.37 -5.41
CA THR A 85 1.16 1.07 -5.15
C THR A 85 2.23 0.73 -6.18
N ALA A 86 2.00 0.94 -7.47
CA ALA A 86 3.01 0.75 -8.51
C ALA A 86 4.34 1.48 -8.20
N SER A 87 4.31 2.82 -8.09
CA SER A 87 5.49 3.64 -7.79
C SER A 87 6.13 3.31 -6.44
N THR A 88 5.32 3.01 -5.43
CA THR A 88 5.83 2.55 -4.13
C THR A 88 6.61 1.25 -4.30
N MET A 89 6.01 0.24 -4.95
CA MET A 89 6.61 -1.08 -5.12
C MET A 89 7.88 -1.04 -5.98
N THR A 90 7.90 -0.26 -7.07
CA THR A 90 9.11 -0.12 -7.90
C THR A 90 10.23 0.59 -7.13
N SER A 91 9.91 1.64 -6.36
CA SER A 91 10.90 2.35 -5.55
C SER A 91 11.48 1.47 -4.44
N ILE A 92 10.64 0.76 -3.67
CA ILE A 92 11.18 -0.14 -2.64
C ILE A 92 11.98 -1.30 -3.25
N THR A 93 11.64 -1.74 -4.46
CA THR A 93 12.42 -2.77 -5.17
C THR A 93 13.81 -2.27 -5.54
N GLU A 94 13.94 -1.02 -5.98
CA GLU A 94 15.24 -0.39 -6.19
C GLU A 94 16.01 -0.21 -4.88
N THR A 95 15.33 0.24 -3.81
CA THR A 95 15.95 0.38 -2.48
C THR A 95 16.44 -0.95 -1.91
N MET A 96 15.71 -2.05 -2.13
CA MET A 96 16.13 -3.41 -1.78
C MET A 96 17.29 -3.91 -2.63
N GLY A 97 17.68 -3.17 -3.68
CA GLY A 97 18.82 -3.50 -4.53
C GLY A 97 18.48 -4.41 -5.71
N MET A 98 17.21 -4.63 -6.05
CA MET A 98 16.81 -5.52 -7.16
C MET A 98 16.67 -4.81 -8.51
N CYS A 99 16.84 -3.48 -8.55
CA CYS A 99 16.88 -2.68 -9.78
C CYS A 99 18.26 -2.05 -9.96
N LEU A 100 18.60 -1.63 -11.19
CA LEU A 100 19.72 -0.71 -11.38
C LEU A 100 19.41 0.63 -10.66
N PRO A 101 20.39 1.28 -10.00
CA PRO A 101 20.17 2.56 -9.33
C PRO A 101 19.62 3.65 -10.27
N GLY A 102 18.57 4.34 -9.83
CA GLY A 102 17.87 5.41 -10.55
C GLY A 102 16.76 4.94 -11.50
N SER A 103 16.47 3.64 -11.57
CA SER A 103 15.52 3.07 -12.53
C SER A 103 14.05 3.36 -12.20
N ALA A 104 13.66 3.28 -10.92
CA ALA A 104 12.27 3.31 -10.48
C ALA A 104 11.57 4.65 -10.73
N SER A 105 12.33 5.74 -10.85
CA SER A 105 11.77 7.07 -11.11
C SER A 105 11.63 7.38 -12.60
N VAL A 106 12.23 6.61 -13.51
CA VAL A 106 12.26 6.96 -14.95
C VAL A 106 10.86 6.82 -15.56
N PRO A 107 10.26 7.90 -16.12
CA PRO A 107 8.95 7.81 -16.79
C PRO A 107 8.98 6.85 -17.97
N ALA A 108 7.90 6.10 -18.19
CA ALA A 108 7.83 5.02 -19.17
C ALA A 108 8.17 5.46 -20.61
N THR A 109 7.79 6.69 -20.96
CA THR A 109 8.02 7.26 -22.31
C THR A 109 9.31 8.07 -22.42
N HIS A 110 10.05 8.25 -21.33
CA HIS A 110 11.29 9.01 -21.36
C HIS A 110 12.41 8.21 -22.03
N SER A 111 13.28 8.86 -22.81
CA SER A 111 14.37 8.17 -23.55
C SER A 111 15.34 7.41 -22.64
N ALA A 112 15.45 7.80 -21.36
CA ALA A 112 16.24 7.08 -20.38
C ALA A 112 15.69 5.68 -20.09
N HIS A 113 14.40 5.43 -20.31
CA HIS A 113 13.77 4.13 -20.07
C HIS A 113 14.36 3.06 -21.00
N SER A 114 14.53 3.37 -22.29
CA SER A 114 15.17 2.44 -23.24
C SER A 114 16.64 2.18 -22.92
N ARG A 115 17.36 3.19 -22.41
CA ARG A 115 18.75 3.04 -21.95
C ARG A 115 18.83 2.16 -20.70
N MET A 116 17.96 2.40 -19.73
CA MET A 116 17.79 1.59 -18.52
C MET A 116 17.50 0.13 -18.89
N ALA A 117 16.51 -0.13 -19.73
CA ALA A 117 16.16 -1.49 -20.17
C ALA A 117 17.36 -2.23 -20.82
N SER A 118 18.10 -1.53 -21.69
CA SER A 118 19.31 -2.07 -22.32
C SER A 118 20.41 -2.38 -21.28
N ALA A 119 20.59 -1.50 -20.29
CA ALA A 119 21.55 -1.70 -19.20
C ALA A 119 21.13 -2.86 -18.29
N THR A 120 19.84 -3.00 -17.97
CA THR A 120 19.30 -4.13 -17.21
C THR A 120 19.58 -5.45 -17.91
N GLY A 121 19.43 -5.51 -19.23
CA GLY A 121 19.76 -6.71 -20.02
C GLY A 121 21.25 -7.08 -19.91
N ARG A 122 22.15 -6.10 -19.96
CA ARG A 122 23.60 -6.34 -19.75
C ARG A 122 23.88 -6.83 -18.34
N GLN A 123 23.32 -6.16 -17.33
CA GLN A 123 23.52 -6.55 -15.93
C GLN A 123 22.97 -7.95 -15.63
N ALA A 124 21.87 -8.36 -16.25
CA ALA A 124 21.32 -9.69 -16.09
C ALA A 124 22.31 -10.80 -16.51
N VAL A 125 23.14 -10.55 -17.54
CA VAL A 125 24.19 -11.47 -17.97
C VAL A 125 25.29 -11.55 -16.91
N GLU A 126 25.72 -10.43 -16.35
CA GLU A 126 26.71 -10.40 -15.26
C GLU A 126 26.22 -11.15 -14.02
N LEU A 127 24.97 -10.91 -13.60
CA LEU A 127 24.37 -11.63 -12.46
C LEU A 127 24.34 -13.15 -12.70
N ALA A 128 24.02 -13.58 -13.91
CA ALA A 128 24.05 -15.00 -14.27
C ALA A 128 25.48 -15.56 -14.28
N TRP A 129 26.46 -14.79 -14.75
CA TRP A 129 27.86 -15.20 -14.80
C TRP A 129 28.48 -15.37 -13.41
N PHE A 130 28.11 -14.50 -12.47
CA PHE A 130 28.61 -14.49 -11.10
C PHE A 130 27.69 -15.15 -10.07
N ASP A 131 26.62 -15.82 -10.53
CA ASP A 131 25.61 -16.47 -9.68
C ASP A 131 25.07 -15.57 -8.55
N VAL A 132 24.76 -14.32 -8.87
CA VAL A 132 24.22 -13.36 -7.91
C VAL A 132 22.70 -13.51 -7.82
N ARG A 133 22.23 -14.06 -6.70
CA ARG A 133 20.85 -14.52 -6.49
C ARG A 133 20.02 -13.56 -5.63
N PRO A 134 18.68 -13.54 -5.79
CA PRO A 134 17.79 -12.72 -4.96
C PRO A 134 18.01 -12.90 -3.45
N SER A 135 18.22 -14.13 -2.97
CA SER A 135 18.48 -14.41 -1.54
C SER A 135 19.73 -13.71 -0.98
N GLN A 136 20.71 -13.39 -1.83
CA GLN A 136 21.93 -12.68 -1.44
C GLN A 136 21.73 -11.16 -1.38
N ILE A 137 20.68 -10.63 -2.01
CA ILE A 137 20.38 -9.20 -2.11
C ILE A 137 19.26 -8.82 -1.14
N MET A 138 18.15 -9.55 -1.17
CA MET A 138 16.93 -9.28 -0.40
C MET A 138 17.02 -9.80 1.04
N THR A 139 18.01 -9.31 1.78
CA THR A 139 18.27 -9.65 3.18
C THR A 139 17.36 -8.87 4.14
N ALA A 140 17.40 -9.18 5.45
CA ALA A 140 16.67 -8.43 6.47
C ALA A 140 16.98 -6.91 6.43
N ASP A 141 18.24 -6.53 6.17
CA ASP A 141 18.64 -5.13 6.00
C ASP A 141 17.99 -4.48 4.76
N ALA A 142 17.82 -5.24 3.67
CA ALA A 142 17.13 -4.75 2.48
C ALA A 142 15.64 -4.53 2.75
N PHE A 143 14.98 -5.41 3.51
CA PHE A 143 13.59 -5.22 3.93
C PHE A 143 13.44 -4.03 4.88
N ASP A 144 14.35 -3.82 5.83
CA ASP A 144 14.37 -2.62 6.67
C ASP A 144 14.50 -1.35 5.82
N ASN A 145 15.43 -1.33 4.85
CA ASN A 145 15.58 -0.22 3.91
C ASN A 145 14.31 0.02 3.08
N ALA A 146 13.63 -1.05 2.65
CA ALA A 146 12.38 -0.97 1.92
C ALA A 146 11.28 -0.28 2.75
N VAL A 147 11.18 -0.63 4.03
CA VAL A 147 10.23 -0.02 4.97
C VAL A 147 10.60 1.45 5.21
N THR A 148 11.88 1.77 5.41
CA THR A 148 12.33 3.16 5.59
C THR A 148 12.00 4.00 4.35
N ALA A 149 12.27 3.50 3.14
CA ALA A 149 11.93 4.19 1.90
C ALA A 149 10.41 4.35 1.71
N LEU A 150 9.63 3.31 2.04
CA LEU A 150 8.16 3.38 2.06
C LEU A 150 7.66 4.56 2.90
N MET A 151 8.19 4.71 4.12
CA MET A 151 7.83 5.83 5.01
C MET A 151 8.31 7.17 4.44
N ALA A 152 9.54 7.25 3.97
CA ALA A 152 10.13 8.50 3.47
C ALA A 152 9.42 9.08 2.24
N MET A 153 8.80 8.22 1.44
CA MET A 153 8.01 8.60 0.28
C MET A 153 6.52 8.85 0.59
N GLY A 154 6.04 8.51 1.79
CA GLY A 154 4.61 8.51 2.09
C GLY A 154 3.84 7.49 1.26
N GLY A 155 4.44 6.31 1.05
CA GLY A 155 3.96 5.32 0.09
C GLY A 155 2.68 4.58 0.49
N SER A 156 2.28 3.67 -0.38
CA SER A 156 1.02 2.92 -0.27
C SER A 156 1.02 1.94 0.92
N THR A 157 -0.07 1.91 1.68
CA THR A 157 -0.31 0.89 2.75
C THR A 157 -0.26 -0.54 2.22
N ASN A 158 -0.55 -0.73 0.93
CA ASN A 158 -0.47 -2.02 0.25
C ASN A 158 0.93 -2.63 0.22
N ALA A 159 1.96 -1.78 0.31
CA ALA A 159 3.34 -2.23 0.41
C ALA A 159 3.58 -3.08 1.66
N ILE A 160 2.80 -2.90 2.74
CA ILE A 160 2.88 -3.75 3.94
C ILE A 160 2.55 -5.20 3.59
N VAL A 161 1.39 -5.43 2.98
CA VAL A 161 0.96 -6.77 2.55
C VAL A 161 2.00 -7.39 1.59
N HIS A 162 2.50 -6.60 0.64
CA HIS A 162 3.48 -7.07 -0.34
C HIS A 162 4.85 -7.38 0.26
N LEU A 163 5.36 -6.54 1.16
CA LEU A 163 6.63 -6.77 1.85
C LEU A 163 6.55 -7.96 2.80
N LEU A 164 5.44 -8.13 3.53
CA LEU A 164 5.24 -9.32 4.37
C LEU A 164 5.21 -10.61 3.54
N ALA A 165 4.53 -10.60 2.38
CA ALA A 165 4.52 -11.74 1.47
C ALA A 165 5.92 -12.06 0.92
N MET A 166 6.64 -11.03 0.43
CA MET A 166 8.03 -11.21 -0.05
C MET A 166 8.97 -11.66 1.06
N ALA A 167 8.82 -11.14 2.28
CA ALA A 167 9.62 -11.56 3.44
C ALA A 167 9.36 -13.03 3.80
N GLY A 168 8.12 -13.50 3.70
CA GLY A 168 7.78 -14.92 3.85
C GLY A 168 8.45 -15.83 2.82
N ARG A 169 8.65 -15.37 1.57
CA ARG A 169 9.42 -16.10 0.55
C ARG A 169 10.92 -16.05 0.81
N ALA A 170 11.42 -14.93 1.32
CA ALA A 170 12.84 -14.71 1.63
C ALA A 170 13.26 -15.26 3.01
N GLN A 171 12.33 -15.84 3.78
CA GLN A 171 12.53 -16.28 5.17
C GLN A 171 13.04 -15.15 6.10
N VAL A 172 12.61 -13.91 5.83
CA VAL A 172 12.93 -12.74 6.63
C VAL A 172 11.82 -12.52 7.66
N PRO A 173 12.13 -12.39 8.96
CA PRO A 173 11.14 -12.19 10.01
C PRO A 173 10.67 -10.73 10.07
N LEU A 174 9.92 -10.30 9.05
CA LEU A 174 9.31 -8.96 9.01
C LEU A 174 7.93 -8.98 9.69
N THR A 175 7.72 -8.08 10.66
CA THR A 175 6.47 -8.00 11.44
C THR A 175 5.82 -6.63 11.27
N LEU A 176 4.52 -6.52 11.59
CA LEU A 176 3.83 -5.23 11.60
C LEU A 176 4.45 -4.25 12.61
N GLU A 177 4.92 -4.73 13.75
CA GLU A 177 5.64 -3.96 14.76
C GLU A 177 6.86 -3.27 14.14
N ARG A 178 7.60 -3.97 13.27
CA ARG A 178 8.77 -3.42 12.61
C ARG A 178 8.43 -2.24 11.69
N PHE A 179 7.29 -2.31 11.00
CA PHE A 179 6.79 -1.17 10.22
C PHE A 179 6.49 0.04 11.10
N ASP A 180 5.86 -0.18 12.27
CA ASP A 180 5.52 0.91 13.18
C ASP A 180 6.76 1.55 13.81
N GLU A 181 7.73 0.76 14.24
CA GLU A 181 9.02 1.23 14.78
C GLU A 181 9.76 2.15 13.79
N ILE A 182 9.85 1.72 12.51
CA ILE A 182 10.51 2.50 11.46
C ILE A 182 9.69 3.77 11.14
N SER A 183 8.36 3.66 11.10
CA SER A 183 7.47 4.80 10.86
C SER A 183 7.60 5.90 11.92
N GLN A 184 7.82 5.54 13.20
CA GLN A 184 8.00 6.50 14.30
C GLN A 184 9.27 7.35 14.17
N THR A 185 10.26 6.89 13.41
CA THR A 185 11.57 7.55 13.28
C THR A 185 11.85 8.14 11.89
N THR A 186 11.02 7.81 10.89
CA THR A 186 11.26 8.18 9.49
C THR A 186 10.36 9.33 9.03
N PRO A 187 10.92 10.48 8.62
CA PRO A 187 10.15 11.60 8.07
C PRO A 187 9.74 11.35 6.62
N VAL A 188 8.59 11.89 6.22
CA VAL A 188 8.15 11.93 4.81
C VAL A 188 8.82 13.13 4.12
N VAL A 189 9.84 12.85 3.33
CA VAL A 189 10.59 13.86 2.56
C VAL A 189 10.10 14.00 1.12
N GLY A 190 9.41 12.98 0.57
CA GLY A 190 8.79 13.06 -0.75
C GLY A 190 7.49 13.88 -0.74
N ASN A 191 7.46 15.03 -1.41
CA ASN A 191 6.26 15.85 -1.58
C ASN A 191 5.37 15.34 -2.72
N LEU A 192 4.92 14.09 -2.61
CA LEU A 192 4.23 13.38 -3.67
C LEU A 192 2.80 13.05 -3.28
N ARG A 193 1.89 13.16 -4.25
CA ARG A 193 0.49 12.76 -4.07
C ARG A 193 0.41 11.26 -3.71
N PRO A 194 -0.50 10.86 -2.81
CA PRO A 194 -1.59 11.67 -2.24
C PRO A 194 -1.23 12.50 -1.00
N ALA A 195 -0.06 12.32 -0.38
CA ALA A 195 0.31 13.05 0.85
C ALA A 195 0.78 14.48 0.58
N GLY A 196 1.34 14.72 -0.61
CA GLY A 196 1.88 15.99 -1.06
C GLY A 196 1.28 16.49 -2.38
N LYS A 197 2.05 17.31 -3.09
CA LYS A 197 1.59 18.09 -4.25
C LYS A 197 1.95 17.47 -5.60
N TYR A 198 3.14 16.88 -5.71
CA TYR A 198 3.77 16.53 -6.98
C TYR A 198 3.54 15.07 -7.39
N VAL A 199 3.97 14.71 -8.59
CA VAL A 199 3.90 13.35 -9.16
C VAL A 199 5.29 12.81 -9.48
N MET A 200 5.39 11.53 -9.87
CA MET A 200 6.66 10.84 -10.09
C MET A 200 7.52 11.47 -11.20
N GLY A 201 6.91 12.11 -12.19
CA GLY A 201 7.65 12.89 -13.20
C GLY A 201 8.44 14.04 -12.56
N ASP A 202 7.84 14.75 -11.60
CA ASP A 202 8.54 15.81 -10.86
C ASP A 202 9.64 15.20 -9.96
N LEU A 203 9.40 14.04 -9.33
CA LEU A 203 10.43 13.34 -8.54
C LEU A 203 11.65 13.01 -9.40
N PHE A 204 11.42 12.48 -10.61
CA PHE A 204 12.49 12.17 -11.55
C PHE A 204 13.34 13.40 -11.88
N GLU A 205 12.70 14.52 -12.19
CA GLU A 205 13.37 15.79 -12.49
C GLU A 205 14.10 16.38 -11.27
N ALA A 206 13.59 16.16 -10.06
CA ALA A 206 14.18 16.64 -8.81
C ALA A 206 15.43 15.86 -8.35
N GLY A 207 15.85 14.82 -9.08
CA GLY A 207 16.99 13.95 -8.73
C GLY A 207 16.62 12.48 -8.53
N GLY A 208 15.33 12.16 -8.61
CA GLY A 208 14.80 10.80 -8.54
C GLY A 208 14.90 10.16 -7.15
N LEU A 209 14.66 8.86 -7.11
CA LEU A 209 14.73 8.08 -5.87
C LEU A 209 16.11 8.13 -5.24
N ARG A 210 17.19 8.16 -6.02
CA ARG A 210 18.56 8.24 -5.50
C ARG A 210 18.77 9.48 -4.63
N ALA A 211 18.31 10.64 -5.07
CA ALA A 211 18.40 11.88 -4.30
C ALA A 211 17.52 11.84 -3.04
N LEU A 212 16.32 11.26 -3.14
CA LEU A 212 15.44 11.06 -1.99
C LEU A 212 16.07 10.16 -0.92
N LEU A 213 16.67 9.04 -1.33
CA LEU A 213 17.36 8.12 -0.41
C LEU A 213 18.63 8.76 0.18
N ALA A 214 19.33 9.61 -0.56
CA ALA A 214 20.47 10.37 -0.04
C ALA A 214 20.09 11.32 1.11
N GLU A 215 18.90 11.93 1.05
CA GLU A 215 18.39 12.82 2.10
C GLU A 215 18.12 12.08 3.43
N ILE A 216 17.91 10.76 3.38
CA ILE A 216 17.64 9.90 4.56
C ILE A 216 18.73 8.84 4.78
N ALA A 217 19.94 9.04 4.24
CA ALA A 217 20.99 8.02 4.19
C ALA A 217 21.38 7.47 5.58
N ASP A 218 21.32 8.28 6.63
CA ASP A 218 21.62 7.88 8.01
C ASP A 218 20.58 6.91 8.62
N LEU A 219 19.39 6.84 8.03
CA LEU A 219 18.33 5.90 8.41
C LEU A 219 18.42 4.57 7.63
N LEU A 220 19.33 4.48 6.65
CA LEU A 220 19.47 3.33 5.75
C LEU A 220 20.68 2.46 6.12
N LYS A 221 20.55 1.16 5.87
CA LYS A 221 21.63 0.16 5.89
C LYS A 221 22.45 0.30 4.62
N LEU A 222 23.41 1.23 4.61
CA LEU A 222 24.17 1.63 3.41
C LEU A 222 25.10 0.55 2.84
N SER A 223 25.40 -0.51 3.61
CA SER A 223 26.20 -1.66 3.16
C SER A 223 25.40 -2.70 2.39
N ALA A 224 24.06 -2.60 2.34
CA ALA A 224 23.21 -3.55 1.63
C ALA A 224 23.64 -3.65 0.15
N PRO A 225 23.85 -4.86 -0.39
CA PRO A 225 24.27 -5.04 -1.77
C PRO A 225 23.12 -4.76 -2.75
N ASN A 226 23.45 -4.56 -4.02
CA ASN A 226 22.47 -4.46 -5.10
C ASN A 226 22.93 -5.20 -6.36
N VAL A 227 22.00 -5.36 -7.30
CA VAL A 227 22.21 -6.04 -8.59
C VAL A 227 23.28 -5.42 -9.46
N ALA A 228 23.71 -4.17 -9.23
CA ALA A 228 24.80 -3.54 -9.97
C ALA A 228 26.20 -3.89 -9.41
N GLY A 229 26.27 -4.76 -8.39
CA GLY A 229 27.53 -5.13 -7.75
C GLY A 229 28.11 -4.05 -6.83
N THR A 230 27.28 -3.07 -6.42
CA THR A 230 27.66 -2.03 -5.46
C THR A 230 26.82 -2.14 -4.19
N THR A 231 27.15 -1.35 -3.17
CA THR A 231 26.25 -1.17 -2.01
C THR A 231 25.21 -0.08 -2.29
N LEU A 232 24.16 -0.02 -1.46
CA LEU A 232 23.18 1.07 -1.48
C LEU A 232 23.85 2.44 -1.29
N GLY A 233 24.78 2.55 -0.33
CA GLY A 233 25.53 3.79 -0.10
C GLY A 233 26.32 4.26 -1.31
N GLN A 234 26.96 3.34 -2.04
CA GLN A 234 27.63 3.65 -3.31
C GLN A 234 26.63 4.04 -4.40
N ALA A 235 25.46 3.38 -4.44
CA ALA A 235 24.42 3.67 -5.41
C ALA A 235 23.82 5.08 -5.24
N ILE A 236 23.73 5.59 -4.02
CA ILE A 236 23.19 6.95 -3.74
C ILE A 236 24.28 8.02 -3.60
N ALA A 237 25.56 7.62 -3.59
CA ALA A 237 26.66 8.57 -3.47
C ALA A 237 26.65 9.60 -4.61
N GLY A 238 26.81 10.88 -4.25
CA GLY A 238 26.79 12.00 -5.19
C GLY A 238 25.43 12.30 -5.82
N ALA A 239 24.34 11.68 -5.36
CA ALA A 239 23.00 12.10 -5.78
C ALA A 239 22.68 13.48 -5.20
N GLU A 240 22.19 14.38 -6.05
CA GLU A 240 21.85 15.75 -5.69
C GLU A 240 20.34 15.96 -5.79
N VAL A 241 19.80 16.75 -4.87
CA VAL A 241 18.40 17.22 -4.93
C VAL A 241 18.36 18.51 -5.72
N TYR A 242 17.71 18.49 -6.88
CA TYR A 242 17.58 19.65 -7.78
C TYR A 242 16.36 20.52 -7.48
N ASP A 243 15.33 19.95 -6.84
CA ASP A 243 14.14 20.68 -6.40
C ASP A 243 13.77 20.30 -4.96
N ARG A 244 14.01 21.24 -4.04
CA ARG A 244 13.76 21.08 -2.60
C ARG A 244 12.28 21.17 -2.22
N ASP A 245 11.40 21.61 -3.11
CA ASP A 245 9.96 21.54 -2.88
C ASP A 245 9.43 20.12 -3.14
N VAL A 246 10.01 19.41 -4.11
CA VAL A 246 9.67 18.02 -4.46
C VAL A 246 10.31 17.02 -3.48
N ILE A 247 11.61 17.17 -3.21
CA ILE A 247 12.35 16.36 -2.23
C ILE A 247 12.76 17.27 -1.08
N ARG A 248 11.99 17.21 -0.01
CA ARG A 248 12.12 18.10 1.16
C ARG A 248 13.29 17.71 2.04
N GLU A 249 13.87 18.72 2.69
CA GLU A 249 14.84 18.47 3.76
C GLU A 249 14.16 17.83 4.98
N ARG A 250 14.92 17.05 5.74
CA ARG A 250 14.43 16.48 7.01
C ARG A 250 14.03 17.52 8.06
N SER A 251 14.53 18.74 7.93
CA SER A 251 14.16 19.91 8.76
C SER A 251 12.77 20.47 8.43
N ASN A 252 12.26 20.20 7.22
CA ASN A 252 10.98 20.67 6.72
C ASN A 252 10.24 19.57 5.94
N PRO A 253 9.96 18.41 6.56
CA PRO A 253 9.34 17.29 5.88
C PRO A 253 7.84 17.53 5.72
N ILE A 254 7.19 16.76 4.83
CA ILE A 254 5.73 16.73 4.71
C ILE A 254 5.10 16.21 6.01
N CYS A 255 5.75 15.26 6.66
CA CYS A 255 5.35 14.68 7.92
C CYS A 255 6.61 14.28 8.69
N VAL A 256 6.74 14.70 9.95
CA VAL A 256 7.95 14.49 10.75
C VAL A 256 8.20 13.01 11.03
N ASN A 257 7.13 12.24 11.27
CA ASN A 257 7.12 10.79 11.47
C ASN A 257 5.67 10.30 11.51
N ASN A 258 5.45 9.01 11.72
CA ASN A 258 4.11 8.40 11.84
C ASN A 258 3.27 8.58 10.56
N SER A 259 3.94 8.51 9.40
CA SER A 259 3.26 8.58 8.10
C SER A 259 2.27 7.44 7.91
N LEU A 260 2.54 6.32 8.59
CA LEU A 260 1.73 5.12 8.75
C LEU A 260 1.72 4.72 10.24
N ALA A 261 0.62 4.13 10.71
CA ALA A 261 0.55 3.59 12.06
C ALA A 261 -0.07 2.19 12.04
N VAL A 262 0.47 1.30 12.86
CA VAL A 262 -0.12 -0.02 13.12
C VAL A 262 -0.94 0.04 14.40
N LEU A 263 -2.23 -0.22 14.28
CA LEU A 263 -3.18 -0.19 15.39
C LEU A 263 -3.35 -1.58 15.99
N ARG A 264 -3.53 -1.62 17.31
CA ARG A 264 -3.86 -2.81 18.11
C ARG A 264 -5.10 -2.53 18.96
N GLY A 265 -5.73 -3.57 19.46
CA GLY A 265 -6.87 -3.45 20.37
C GLY A 265 -7.85 -4.60 20.17
N ASN A 266 -8.95 -4.59 20.92
CA ASN A 266 -9.92 -5.68 20.86
C ASN A 266 -10.59 -5.80 19.49
N LEU A 267 -10.63 -4.74 18.68
CA LEU A 267 -11.23 -4.78 17.33
C LEU A 267 -10.29 -5.36 16.27
N CYS A 268 -8.98 -5.25 16.47
CA CYS A 268 -7.94 -5.71 15.53
C CYS A 268 -6.76 -6.36 16.28
N PRO A 269 -6.97 -7.53 16.92
CA PRO A 269 -5.94 -8.16 17.76
C PRO A 269 -4.67 -8.51 16.96
N ASP A 270 -4.83 -8.97 15.72
CA ASP A 270 -3.71 -9.30 14.82
C ASP A 270 -3.25 -8.10 13.99
N GLY A 271 -3.89 -6.95 14.18
CA GLY A 271 -3.42 -5.64 13.76
C GLY A 271 -4.31 -5.01 12.70
N ALA A 272 -4.17 -3.70 12.55
CA ALA A 272 -4.74 -2.93 11.45
C ALA A 272 -3.78 -1.81 11.08
N VAL A 273 -3.96 -1.19 9.92
CA VAL A 273 -3.09 -0.10 9.46
C VAL A 273 -3.91 1.13 9.12
N ILE A 274 -3.37 2.30 9.43
CA ILE A 274 -3.90 3.61 9.02
C ILE A 274 -2.75 4.44 8.47
N LYS A 275 -3.05 5.41 7.58
CA LYS A 275 -2.09 6.37 7.03
C LYS A 275 -2.38 7.78 7.56
N PRO A 276 -1.89 8.17 8.76
CA PRO A 276 -2.26 9.43 9.41
C PRO A 276 -1.89 10.67 8.58
N SER A 277 -0.82 10.57 7.78
CA SER A 277 -0.36 11.63 6.88
C SER A 277 -1.38 12.03 5.81
N ALA A 278 -2.37 11.19 5.51
CA ALA A 278 -3.45 11.49 4.57
C ALA A 278 -4.82 11.62 5.24
N ALA A 279 -4.90 11.61 6.57
CA ALA A 279 -6.14 11.77 7.33
C ALA A 279 -6.21 13.17 7.97
N GLU A 280 -7.42 13.71 8.13
CA GLU A 280 -7.60 14.97 8.86
C GLU A 280 -7.14 14.84 10.32
N LYS A 281 -6.35 15.81 10.81
CA LYS A 281 -5.72 15.75 12.14
C LYS A 281 -6.71 15.55 13.28
N HIS A 282 -7.91 16.12 13.16
CA HIS A 282 -8.94 16.01 14.19
C HIS A 282 -9.50 14.58 14.32
N LEU A 283 -9.32 13.72 13.30
CA LEU A 283 -9.73 12.31 13.32
C LEU A 283 -8.64 11.35 13.80
N HIS A 284 -7.45 11.85 14.15
CA HIS A 284 -6.37 11.02 14.71
C HIS A 284 -6.73 10.46 16.08
N GLN A 285 -7.62 11.14 16.80
CA GLN A 285 -8.28 10.64 18.00
C GLN A 285 -9.77 10.89 17.83
N HIS A 286 -10.54 9.83 17.64
CA HIS A 286 -11.97 9.92 17.33
C HIS A 286 -12.75 8.87 18.10
N ARG A 287 -13.92 9.25 18.61
CA ARG A 287 -14.84 8.34 19.27
C ARG A 287 -16.24 8.56 18.71
N GLY A 288 -16.78 7.56 18.03
CA GLY A 288 -18.06 7.68 17.33
C GLY A 288 -18.88 6.39 17.27
N PRO A 289 -20.21 6.47 17.23
CA PRO A 289 -21.06 5.31 17.07
C PRO A 289 -20.88 4.68 15.69
N ALA A 290 -20.88 3.35 15.63
CA ALA A 290 -20.70 2.60 14.40
C ALA A 290 -21.97 2.61 13.53
N VAL A 291 -21.78 2.74 12.22
CA VAL A 291 -22.75 2.31 11.21
C VAL A 291 -22.14 1.21 10.36
N VAL A 292 -22.74 0.03 10.43
CA VAL A 292 -22.18 -1.22 9.94
C VAL A 292 -22.81 -1.58 8.61
N PHE A 293 -21.95 -1.91 7.65
CA PHE A 293 -22.30 -2.51 6.38
C PHE A 293 -21.75 -3.92 6.31
N ARG A 294 -22.63 -4.89 6.05
CA ARG A 294 -22.28 -6.32 6.12
C ARG A 294 -21.34 -6.75 5.01
N ASN A 295 -21.44 -6.12 3.85
CA ASN A 295 -20.65 -6.37 2.65
C ASN A 295 -20.82 -5.21 1.66
N TYR A 296 -20.09 -5.25 0.55
CA TYR A 296 -20.11 -4.16 -0.42
C TYR A 296 -21.48 -3.93 -1.12
N PRO A 297 -22.24 -4.98 -1.51
CA PRO A 297 -23.62 -4.79 -1.96
C PRO A 297 -24.52 -4.06 -0.96
N ASP A 298 -24.46 -4.45 0.32
CA ASP A 298 -25.21 -3.79 1.40
C ASP A 298 -24.82 -2.31 1.51
N LEU A 299 -23.52 -2.00 1.53
CA LEU A 299 -23.00 -0.64 1.50
C LEU A 299 -23.55 0.18 0.35
N LYS A 300 -23.46 -0.33 -0.88
CA LYS A 300 -23.93 0.38 -2.07
C LYS A 300 -25.44 0.67 -2.02
N SER A 301 -26.21 -0.22 -1.41
CA SER A 301 -27.67 -0.07 -1.33
C SER A 301 -28.14 0.94 -0.28
N ARG A 302 -27.33 1.18 0.77
CA ARG A 302 -27.76 1.95 1.96
C ARG A 302 -26.96 3.21 2.23
N ILE A 303 -25.72 3.36 1.79
CA ILE A 303 -24.85 4.47 2.22
C ILE A 303 -25.44 5.87 1.97
N ASP A 304 -26.21 6.02 0.89
CA ASP A 304 -26.85 7.28 0.51
C ASP A 304 -28.26 7.45 1.12
N ASP A 305 -28.77 6.48 1.90
CA ASP A 305 -30.08 6.55 2.53
C ASP A 305 -30.07 7.53 3.72
N PRO A 306 -30.82 8.65 3.66
CA PRO A 306 -30.88 9.61 4.76
C PRO A 306 -31.54 9.03 6.02
N SER A 307 -32.27 7.91 5.93
CA SER A 307 -32.87 7.24 7.09
C SER A 307 -31.83 6.63 8.03
N LEU A 308 -30.60 6.39 7.55
CA LEU A 308 -29.48 5.96 8.40
C LEU A 308 -28.98 7.07 9.34
N GLN A 309 -29.32 8.33 9.06
CA GLN A 309 -28.95 9.49 9.88
C GLN A 309 -27.44 9.58 10.23
N LEU A 310 -26.54 9.20 9.30
CA LEU A 310 -25.11 9.38 9.51
C LEU A 310 -24.80 10.86 9.70
N THR A 311 -23.91 11.14 10.64
CA THR A 311 -23.25 12.43 10.83
C THR A 311 -21.75 12.26 10.65
N ALA A 312 -21.01 13.37 10.54
CA ALA A 312 -19.54 13.34 10.45
C ALA A 312 -18.86 12.64 11.64
N ASP A 313 -19.55 12.56 12.79
CA ASP A 313 -19.03 11.93 14.01
C ASP A 313 -19.18 10.40 14.03
N HIS A 314 -19.95 9.81 13.11
CA HIS A 314 -20.12 8.36 13.04
C HIS A 314 -18.87 7.66 12.49
N VAL A 315 -18.72 6.38 12.86
CA VAL A 315 -17.69 5.49 12.33
C VAL A 315 -18.31 4.54 11.32
N ILE A 316 -17.90 4.63 10.06
CA ILE A 316 -18.40 3.74 9.00
C ILE A 316 -17.61 2.44 9.05
N VAL A 317 -18.30 1.31 9.19
CA VAL A 317 -17.67 -0.02 9.29
C VAL A 317 -18.12 -0.89 8.12
N LEU A 318 -17.17 -1.49 7.39
CA LEU A 318 -17.44 -2.50 6.36
C LEU A 318 -16.89 -3.86 6.80
N GLN A 319 -17.78 -4.84 6.86
CA GLN A 319 -17.46 -6.25 7.08
C GLN A 319 -17.38 -7.02 5.75
N ASN A 320 -16.85 -8.24 5.83
CA ASN A 320 -16.68 -9.22 4.77
C ASN A 320 -16.00 -8.63 3.52
N ALA A 321 -15.00 -7.78 3.71
CA ALA A 321 -14.23 -7.14 2.65
C ALA A 321 -12.74 -7.54 2.66
N GLY A 322 -12.37 -8.49 3.53
CA GLY A 322 -11.02 -9.04 3.62
C GLY A 322 -10.68 -10.08 2.55
N PRO A 323 -9.54 -10.77 2.71
CA PRO A 323 -9.06 -11.78 1.76
C PRO A 323 -10.09 -12.84 1.43
N LEU A 324 -10.75 -13.45 2.43
CA LEU A 324 -11.71 -14.52 2.21
C LEU A 324 -13.15 -14.00 2.04
N GLY A 325 -13.50 -12.91 2.72
CA GLY A 325 -14.85 -12.35 2.70
C GLY A 325 -15.27 -11.80 1.34
N ALA A 326 -14.38 -11.04 0.69
CA ALA A 326 -14.71 -10.33 -0.54
C ALA A 326 -14.84 -11.24 -1.77
N PRO A 327 -13.91 -12.16 -2.12
CA PRO A 327 -12.50 -12.40 -1.73
C PRO A 327 -11.47 -11.53 -2.48
N GLY A 328 -10.17 -11.73 -2.22
CA GLY A 328 -9.06 -11.09 -2.96
C GLY A 328 -8.52 -9.80 -2.35
N ILE A 329 -8.98 -9.44 -1.14
CA ILE A 329 -8.74 -8.17 -0.43
C ILE A 329 -8.90 -6.97 -1.40
N PRO A 330 -10.11 -6.57 -1.81
CA PRO A 330 -10.32 -5.47 -2.75
C PRO A 330 -9.99 -4.09 -2.16
N GLU A 331 -9.76 -3.10 -3.03
CA GLU A 331 -9.52 -1.70 -2.67
C GLU A 331 -10.80 -0.94 -2.28
N TRP A 332 -11.60 -1.51 -1.38
CA TRP A 332 -12.88 -0.94 -0.93
C TRP A 332 -12.78 -0.16 0.38
N GLY A 333 -11.64 -0.14 1.05
CA GLY A 333 -11.45 0.43 2.38
C GLY A 333 -11.50 1.97 2.45
N MET A 334 -11.37 2.67 1.32
CA MET A 334 -11.75 4.08 1.23
C MET A 334 -13.27 4.18 1.06
N LEU A 335 -14.01 3.84 2.12
CA LEU A 335 -15.47 3.80 2.08
C LEU A 335 -16.03 5.17 1.66
N PRO A 336 -17.09 5.19 0.82
CA PRO A 336 -17.69 6.44 0.37
C PRO A 336 -18.36 7.17 1.54
N ILE A 337 -18.32 8.50 1.47
CA ILE A 337 -19.09 9.38 2.35
C ILE A 337 -20.47 9.59 1.72
N PRO A 338 -21.58 9.52 2.49
CA PRO A 338 -22.92 9.78 1.97
C PRO A 338 -23.02 11.09 1.21
N LYS A 339 -23.76 11.11 0.08
CA LYS A 339 -23.91 12.33 -0.75
C LYS A 339 -24.38 13.55 0.04
N TYR A 340 -25.34 13.39 0.93
CA TYR A 340 -25.86 14.50 1.74
C TYR A 340 -24.81 15.07 2.70
N LEU A 341 -23.84 14.27 3.17
CA LEU A 341 -22.70 14.77 3.96
C LEU A 341 -21.67 15.47 3.07
N LEU A 342 -21.43 14.94 1.86
CA LEU A 342 -20.57 15.61 0.87
C LEU A 342 -21.13 16.99 0.46
N GLU A 343 -22.45 17.11 0.30
CA GLU A 343 -23.15 18.38 0.05
C GLU A 343 -22.98 19.37 1.22
N GLN A 344 -22.99 18.88 2.46
CA GLN A 344 -22.72 19.67 3.67
C GLN A 344 -21.24 20.05 3.87
N GLY A 345 -20.35 19.56 3.00
CA GLY A 345 -18.92 19.90 3.05
C GLY A 345 -18.04 18.89 3.79
N VAL A 346 -18.59 17.80 4.32
CA VAL A 346 -17.81 16.72 4.95
C VAL A 346 -16.93 16.05 3.88
N ARG A 347 -15.63 15.91 4.16
CA ARG A 347 -14.67 15.27 3.22
C ARG A 347 -13.88 14.12 3.83
N ASP A 348 -13.91 13.98 5.15
CA ASP A 348 -13.29 12.88 5.87
C ASP A 348 -14.17 12.41 7.03
N MET A 349 -14.08 11.12 7.33
CA MET A 349 -14.76 10.41 8.41
C MET A 349 -13.94 9.17 8.75
N VAL A 350 -14.01 8.71 10.00
CA VAL A 350 -13.38 7.43 10.38
C VAL A 350 -14.09 6.28 9.69
N ARG A 351 -13.33 5.50 8.93
CA ARG A 351 -13.81 4.38 8.12
C ARG A 351 -12.97 3.14 8.41
N ILE A 352 -13.60 2.03 8.75
CA ILE A 352 -12.92 0.81 9.21
C ILE A 352 -13.33 -0.37 8.34
N SER A 353 -12.36 -1.13 7.85
CA SER A 353 -12.63 -2.37 7.12
C SER A 353 -11.48 -3.37 7.22
N ASP A 354 -11.80 -4.63 6.97
CA ASP A 354 -10.82 -5.69 6.69
C ASP A 354 -10.28 -5.62 5.24
N ALA A 355 -10.70 -4.62 4.45
CA ALA A 355 -10.26 -4.39 3.08
C ALA A 355 -8.89 -3.68 3.00
N ARG A 356 -8.48 -3.39 1.76
CA ARG A 356 -7.38 -2.48 1.44
C ARG A 356 -7.92 -1.20 0.80
N MET A 357 -7.06 -0.23 0.53
CA MET A 357 -7.40 0.95 -0.26
C MET A 357 -6.34 1.18 -1.34
N SER A 358 -6.65 1.99 -2.34
CA SER A 358 -5.64 2.39 -3.33
C SER A 358 -4.51 3.15 -2.65
N GLY A 359 -3.26 2.95 -3.10
CA GLY A 359 -2.14 3.80 -2.63
C GLY A 359 -2.38 5.30 -2.87
N THR A 360 -3.27 5.61 -3.80
CA THR A 360 -3.67 6.96 -4.23
C THR A 360 -4.78 7.58 -3.37
N SER A 361 -5.36 6.81 -2.45
CA SER A 361 -6.45 7.21 -1.56
C SER A 361 -6.00 8.07 -0.37
N TYR A 362 -6.98 8.72 0.25
CA TYR A 362 -6.83 9.62 1.40
C TYR A 362 -7.98 9.47 2.41
N GLY A 363 -7.80 10.12 3.56
CA GLY A 363 -8.70 10.21 4.69
C GLY A 363 -8.45 9.17 5.80
N ALA A 364 -9.19 9.29 6.90
CA ALA A 364 -9.09 8.47 8.12
C ALA A 364 -9.63 7.04 7.91
N CYS A 365 -8.93 6.25 7.09
CA CYS A 365 -9.27 4.87 6.77
C CYS A 365 -8.38 3.90 7.56
N VAL A 366 -8.99 3.09 8.43
CA VAL A 366 -8.38 1.91 9.06
C VAL A 366 -8.61 0.70 8.15
N LEU A 367 -7.53 0.03 7.79
CA LEU A 367 -7.47 -1.01 6.78
C LEU A 367 -6.85 -2.28 7.36
N HIS A 368 -6.99 -3.38 6.60
CA HIS A 368 -6.31 -4.64 6.89
C HIS A 368 -6.61 -5.17 8.29
N VAL A 369 -7.79 -4.85 8.84
CA VAL A 369 -8.20 -5.33 10.15
C VAL A 369 -8.11 -6.85 10.17
N ALA A 370 -7.22 -7.35 11.03
CA ALA A 370 -6.92 -8.76 11.18
C ALA A 370 -7.25 -9.23 12.61
N PRO A 371 -7.83 -10.44 12.77
CA PRO A 371 -8.39 -11.28 11.72
C PRO A 371 -9.57 -10.61 10.99
N GLU A 372 -9.78 -10.94 9.73
CA GLU A 372 -10.93 -10.41 8.97
C GLU A 372 -12.26 -10.85 9.59
N SER A 373 -13.33 -10.09 9.32
CA SER A 373 -14.65 -10.39 9.87
C SER A 373 -15.23 -11.70 9.32
N PHE A 374 -14.90 -12.09 8.09
CA PHE A 374 -15.40 -13.32 7.48
C PHE A 374 -14.97 -14.59 8.23
N VAL A 375 -13.78 -14.59 8.86
CA VAL A 375 -13.25 -15.72 9.64
C VAL A 375 -13.58 -15.62 11.13
N GLY A 376 -14.47 -14.70 11.51
CA GLY A 376 -14.89 -14.51 12.90
C GLY A 376 -13.93 -13.63 13.72
N GLY A 377 -13.17 -12.75 13.06
CA GLY A 377 -12.44 -11.68 13.73
C GLY A 377 -13.40 -10.69 14.42
N PRO A 378 -12.94 -9.93 15.44
CA PRO A 378 -13.82 -9.07 16.24
C PRO A 378 -14.65 -8.06 15.45
N LEU A 379 -14.15 -7.61 14.28
CA LEU A 379 -14.89 -6.76 13.35
C LEU A 379 -16.25 -7.35 12.93
N ALA A 380 -16.39 -8.69 12.91
CA ALA A 380 -17.63 -9.40 12.59
C ALA A 380 -18.75 -9.17 13.61
N PHE A 381 -18.39 -8.74 14.83
CA PHE A 381 -19.31 -8.63 15.96
C PHE A 381 -19.78 -7.21 16.19
N VAL A 382 -19.25 -6.23 15.47
CA VAL A 382 -19.71 -4.84 15.53
C VAL A 382 -21.15 -4.75 15.03
N ARG A 383 -21.98 -3.98 15.74
CA ARG A 383 -23.38 -3.68 15.43
C ARG A 383 -23.58 -2.16 15.36
N ASP A 384 -24.64 -1.75 14.67
CA ASP A 384 -25.02 -0.33 14.61
C ASP A 384 -25.19 0.25 16.02
N GLY A 385 -24.65 1.45 16.23
CA GLY A 385 -24.70 2.17 17.51
C GLY A 385 -23.64 1.77 18.53
N ASP A 386 -22.86 0.70 18.31
CA ASP A 386 -21.72 0.39 19.16
C ASP A 386 -20.71 1.53 19.14
N MET A 387 -20.09 1.82 20.28
CA MET A 387 -19.07 2.86 20.35
C MET A 387 -17.71 2.32 19.93
N ILE A 388 -17.05 3.03 19.00
CA ILE A 388 -15.67 2.75 18.59
C ILE A 388 -14.79 3.95 18.93
N SER A 389 -13.63 3.66 19.52
CA SER A 389 -12.58 4.63 19.80
C SER A 389 -11.32 4.31 18.99
N LEU A 390 -10.89 5.28 18.19
CA LEU A 390 -9.63 5.28 17.46
C LEU A 390 -8.67 6.27 18.15
N ASP A 391 -7.49 5.80 18.54
CA ASP A 391 -6.39 6.65 19.03
C ASP A 391 -5.09 6.27 18.30
N VAL A 392 -4.76 7.05 17.27
CA VAL A 392 -3.55 6.86 16.47
C VAL A 392 -2.28 7.10 17.30
N PRO A 393 -2.15 8.19 18.08
CA PRO A 393 -1.00 8.37 18.99
C PRO A 393 -0.75 7.17 19.91
N ALA A 394 -1.80 6.61 20.52
CA ALA A 394 -1.70 5.47 21.42
C ALA A 394 -1.65 4.11 20.71
N ARG A 395 -1.76 4.07 19.37
CA ARG A 395 -1.86 2.83 18.57
C ARG A 395 -3.03 1.94 18.95
N THR A 396 -4.16 2.53 19.36
CA THR A 396 -5.33 1.76 19.82
C THR A 396 -6.54 1.90 18.90
N LEU A 397 -7.25 0.79 18.74
CA LEU A 397 -8.56 0.70 18.12
C LEU A 397 -9.46 -0.21 18.96
N GLN A 398 -10.47 0.39 19.60
CA GLN A 398 -11.31 -0.28 20.58
C GLN A 398 -12.79 -0.26 20.20
N LEU A 399 -13.44 -1.41 20.36
CA LEU A 399 -14.89 -1.57 20.42
C LEU A 399 -15.30 -1.50 21.90
N GLU A 400 -16.05 -0.47 22.29
CA GLU A 400 -16.43 -0.19 23.68
C GLU A 400 -17.66 -0.99 24.11
N ILE A 401 -17.52 -2.32 24.13
CA ILE A 401 -18.47 -3.25 24.73
C ILE A 401 -17.75 -4.09 25.78
N SER A 402 -18.49 -4.70 26.71
CA SER A 402 -17.87 -5.58 27.70
C SER A 402 -17.37 -6.88 27.06
N ASP A 403 -16.39 -7.52 27.69
CA ASP A 403 -15.87 -8.81 27.24
C ASP A 403 -16.96 -9.89 27.24
N GLU A 404 -17.93 -9.81 28.15
CA GLU A 404 -19.09 -10.72 28.19
C GLU A 404 -19.99 -10.55 26.96
N GLU A 405 -20.29 -9.31 26.56
CA GLU A 405 -21.08 -9.04 25.35
C GLU A 405 -20.32 -9.49 24.10
N LEU A 406 -19.02 -9.19 24.01
CA LEU A 406 -18.19 -9.64 22.88
C LEU A 406 -18.17 -11.18 22.78
N ALA A 407 -18.00 -11.87 23.91
CA ALA A 407 -18.04 -13.32 23.98
C ALA A 407 -19.42 -13.89 23.59
N ALA A 408 -20.52 -13.26 24.03
CA ALA A 408 -21.88 -13.66 23.67
C ALA A 408 -22.15 -13.50 22.16
N ARG A 409 -21.67 -12.40 21.56
CA ARG A 409 -21.75 -12.18 20.11
C ARG A 409 -20.94 -13.22 19.34
N LYS A 410 -19.73 -13.53 19.80
CA LYS A 410 -18.89 -14.57 19.20
C LYS A 410 -19.52 -15.95 19.29
N ALA A 411 -20.13 -16.30 20.43
CA ALA A 411 -20.79 -17.59 20.63
C ALA A 411 -22.04 -17.77 19.76
N SER A 412 -22.72 -16.68 19.39
CA SER A 412 -23.89 -16.69 18.51
C SER A 412 -23.56 -16.49 17.03
N TRP A 413 -22.29 -16.29 16.69
CA TRP A 413 -21.86 -16.08 15.30
C TRP A 413 -21.85 -17.38 14.51
N VAL A 414 -22.40 -17.31 13.30
CA VAL A 414 -22.41 -18.42 12.35
C VAL A 414 -21.44 -18.11 11.23
N ALA A 415 -20.44 -18.97 11.07
CA ALA A 415 -19.45 -18.85 10.00
C ALA A 415 -20.14 -18.87 8.63
N PRO A 416 -19.87 -17.89 7.75
CA PRO A 416 -20.39 -17.92 6.39
C PRO A 416 -19.87 -19.14 5.62
N GLU A 417 -20.70 -19.70 4.74
CA GLU A 417 -20.29 -20.82 3.90
C GLU A 417 -19.26 -20.40 2.84
N ASN A 418 -18.34 -21.31 2.52
CA ASN A 418 -17.43 -21.13 1.38
C ASN A 418 -18.23 -21.22 0.07
N LYS A 419 -18.21 -20.14 -0.70
CA LYS A 419 -18.92 -20.04 -2.00
C LYS A 419 -18.23 -20.82 -3.12
N PHE A 420 -16.99 -21.27 -2.94
CA PHE A 420 -16.20 -21.96 -3.96
C PHE A 420 -16.09 -23.46 -3.69
N THR A 421 -16.48 -24.27 -4.67
CA THR A 421 -16.43 -25.74 -4.59
C THR A 421 -15.28 -26.37 -5.40
N ARG A 422 -14.65 -25.64 -6.32
CA ARG A 422 -13.51 -26.11 -7.14
C ARG A 422 -12.68 -24.95 -7.71
N GLY A 423 -11.53 -25.28 -8.31
CA GLY A 423 -10.69 -24.34 -9.07
C GLY A 423 -9.92 -23.34 -8.18
N TYR A 424 -9.42 -22.26 -8.79
CA TYR A 424 -8.60 -21.26 -8.09
C TYR A 424 -9.32 -20.65 -6.88
N GLY A 425 -10.63 -20.41 -6.95
CA GLY A 425 -11.39 -19.87 -5.82
C GLY A 425 -11.36 -20.79 -4.59
N ARG A 426 -11.39 -22.12 -4.79
CA ARG A 426 -11.25 -23.09 -3.71
C ARG A 426 -9.84 -23.08 -3.13
N LEU A 427 -8.82 -23.12 -3.99
CA LEU A 427 -7.41 -23.04 -3.61
C LEU A 427 -7.14 -21.77 -2.78
N TYR A 428 -7.58 -20.62 -3.29
CA TYR A 428 -7.42 -19.33 -2.62
C TYR A 428 -8.07 -19.36 -1.25
N PHE A 429 -9.32 -19.81 -1.16
CA PHE A 429 -10.03 -19.88 0.11
C PHE A 429 -9.32 -20.74 1.17
N GLU A 430 -8.82 -21.92 0.75
CA GLU A 430 -8.17 -22.86 1.66
C GLU A 430 -6.77 -22.40 2.06
N GLN A 431 -6.05 -21.73 1.18
CA GLN A 431 -4.61 -21.53 1.32
C GLN A 431 -4.20 -20.10 1.64
N THR A 432 -5.05 -19.10 1.39
CA THR A 432 -4.70 -17.69 1.62
C THR A 432 -4.55 -17.35 3.10
N THR A 433 -3.45 -16.66 3.43
CA THR A 433 -3.18 -16.07 4.74
C THR A 433 -3.91 -14.73 4.92
N GLN A 434 -3.94 -14.23 6.15
CA GLN A 434 -4.55 -12.94 6.47
C GLN A 434 -3.63 -11.77 6.08
N ALA A 435 -4.14 -10.54 6.10
CA ALA A 435 -3.40 -9.35 5.65
C ALA A 435 -2.13 -9.07 6.48
N ASN A 436 -2.17 -9.36 7.79
CA ASN A 436 -1.01 -9.30 8.69
C ASN A 436 0.07 -10.35 8.38
N ALA A 437 -0.20 -11.29 7.48
CA ALA A 437 0.72 -12.32 7.00
C ALA A 437 0.87 -12.28 5.46
N GLY A 438 0.59 -11.14 4.85
CA GLY A 438 0.89 -10.88 3.44
C GLY A 438 -0.11 -11.38 2.40
N CYS A 439 -1.24 -11.99 2.81
CA CYS A 439 -2.23 -12.57 1.88
C CYS A 439 -1.64 -13.54 0.83
N ASP A 440 -0.58 -14.25 1.20
CA ASP A 440 0.06 -15.26 0.36
C ASP A 440 -0.61 -16.64 0.56
N PHE A 441 -0.22 -17.63 -0.21
CA PHE A 441 -0.61 -19.01 0.02
C PHE A 441 0.32 -19.68 1.03
N ARG A 442 -0.27 -20.30 2.07
CA ARG A 442 0.47 -21.00 3.13
C ARG A 442 1.47 -22.03 2.58
N PHE A 443 1.07 -22.79 1.55
CA PHE A 443 1.93 -23.81 0.92
C PHE A 443 3.04 -23.24 0.03
N LEU A 444 3.07 -21.92 -0.21
CA LEU A 444 4.14 -21.25 -0.96
C LEU A 444 5.12 -20.49 -0.06
N HIS A 445 4.89 -20.45 1.25
CA HIS A 445 5.86 -19.90 2.18
C HIS A 445 7.12 -20.78 2.22
N ALA A 446 8.29 -20.17 2.31
CA ALA A 446 9.53 -20.91 2.45
C ALA A 446 9.68 -21.42 3.89
N ASP A 447 9.67 -22.74 4.08
CA ASP A 447 9.90 -23.40 5.36
C ASP A 447 11.32 -24.00 5.49
N GLY A 448 12.17 -23.77 4.48
CA GLY A 448 13.54 -24.28 4.40
C GLY A 448 13.62 -25.68 3.78
N SER A 449 12.49 -26.27 3.39
CA SER A 449 12.49 -27.46 2.55
C SER A 449 13.04 -27.16 1.15
N VAL A 450 13.73 -28.14 0.58
CA VAL A 450 14.22 -28.12 -0.80
C VAL A 450 13.76 -29.44 -1.41
N ASP A 451 13.03 -29.37 -2.51
CA ASP A 451 12.70 -30.57 -3.29
C ASP A 451 13.97 -31.03 -4.02
N ASP A 452 14.26 -32.32 -3.95
CA ASP A 452 15.32 -32.91 -4.79
C ASP A 452 15.00 -32.65 -6.26
N GLU A 453 16.02 -32.35 -7.07
CA GLU A 453 15.83 -32.28 -8.51
C GLU A 453 15.18 -33.58 -9.00
N PRO A 454 14.15 -33.51 -9.86
CA PRO A 454 13.51 -34.71 -10.36
C PRO A 454 14.57 -35.60 -10.98
N ALA A 455 14.55 -36.87 -10.61
CA ALA A 455 15.57 -37.82 -11.04
C ALA A 455 15.42 -38.09 -12.55
N ILE A 456 16.05 -37.26 -13.37
CA ILE A 456 16.16 -37.45 -14.81
C ILE A 456 17.40 -38.32 -15.03
N TYR A 457 17.21 -39.65 -14.95
CA TYR A 457 18.23 -40.64 -15.27
C TYR A 457 18.31 -40.93 -16.76
#